data_AF-A0A7J8R3N0-F1
#
_entry.id   AF-A0A7J8R3N0-F1
#
_cell.length_a   1.000
_cell.length_b   1.000
_cell.length_c   1.000
_cell.angle_alpha   90.00
_cell.angle_beta   90.00
_cell.angle_gamma   90.00
#
_symmetry.space_group_name_H-M   'P 1'
#
loop_
_entity.id
_entity.type
_entity.pdbx_description
1 polymer ?
#
loop_
_entity_poly.entity_id
_entity_poly.type
_entity_poly.pdbx_seq_one_letter_code
_entity_poly.pdbx_strand_id
1 'polypeptide(L)'
;MKFKLTDGVDVAKDGTVYFTDASYKYNLHEFFQDIMEGRPRGRLIRFDPISKRADVLLTDLYFANGIAVSPHQDCVIFCETPMRRCRKYYIEGHKKGHVEKFIDNLPGMPDNIKYDGEGHYWIALPTGNTMFWDIAMRYPMVRKAAAMVDRWIGWIGRIKSEKNGGMLVVDINGKPVAHYRDVELTMVTSGFKLKNHLYIGSFILPYIIRIDLDQHPARHSQK
;
A
#
# COMPACT_ATOMS: atom_id res chain seq x y z
N MET A 1 0.33 -20.08 13.48
CA MET A 1 0.63 -19.33 12.24
C MET A 1 1.86 -18.46 12.51
N LYS A 2 2.89 -18.46 11.65
CA LYS A 2 4.04 -17.55 11.80
C LYS A 2 3.89 -16.37 10.85
N PHE A 3 4.21 -15.17 11.33
CA PHE A 3 4.27 -13.93 10.53
C PHE A 3 5.73 -13.56 10.31
N LYS A 4 6.01 -12.80 9.25
CA LYS A 4 7.38 -12.38 8.94
C LYS A 4 7.46 -10.89 8.60
N LEU A 5 6.43 -10.34 7.95
CA LEU A 5 6.35 -8.93 7.62
C LEU A 5 4.90 -8.46 7.71
N THR A 6 4.38 -8.27 8.92
CA THR A 6 3.09 -7.59 9.13
C THR A 6 3.23 -6.13 8.77
N ASP A 7 2.33 -5.59 7.94
CA ASP A 7 2.51 -4.27 7.32
C ASP A 7 1.36 -3.31 7.68
N GLY A 8 0.18 -3.51 7.10
CA GLY A 8 -1.01 -2.71 7.37
C GLY A 8 -1.91 -3.33 8.43
N VAL A 9 -2.57 -2.50 9.23
CA VAL A 9 -3.60 -2.91 10.19
C VAL A 9 -4.72 -1.87 10.27
N ASP A 10 -5.95 -2.34 10.41
CA ASP A 10 -7.11 -1.52 10.73
C ASP A 10 -8.13 -2.30 11.58
N VAL A 11 -9.00 -1.59 12.27
CA VAL A 11 -9.91 -2.15 13.29
C VAL A 11 -11.36 -1.84 12.92
N ALA A 12 -12.18 -2.87 12.83
CA ALA A 12 -13.61 -2.72 12.61
C ALA A 12 -14.32 -2.24 13.88
N LYS A 13 -15.55 -1.72 13.74
CA LYS A 13 -16.35 -1.16 14.83
C LYS A 13 -16.66 -2.17 15.94
N ASP A 14 -16.71 -3.46 15.61
CA ASP A 14 -16.91 -4.56 16.56
C ASP A 14 -15.63 -4.95 17.32
N GLY A 15 -14.49 -4.30 17.03
CA GLY A 15 -13.19 -4.60 17.60
C GLY A 15 -12.41 -5.69 16.86
N THR A 16 -12.97 -6.28 15.78
CA THR A 16 -12.25 -7.21 14.93
C THR A 16 -11.07 -6.50 14.26
N VAL A 17 -9.88 -7.07 14.37
CA VAL A 17 -8.66 -6.51 13.78
C VAL A 17 -8.42 -7.17 12.43
N TYR A 18 -8.18 -6.37 11.39
CA TYR A 18 -7.78 -6.84 10.08
C TYR A 18 -6.37 -6.34 9.79
N PHE A 19 -5.49 -7.23 9.35
CA PHE A 19 -4.12 -6.85 9.04
C PHE A 19 -3.56 -7.68 7.89
N THR A 20 -2.50 -7.16 7.28
CA THR A 20 -1.77 -7.83 6.22
C THR A 20 -0.44 -8.36 6.74
N ASP A 21 -0.03 -9.49 6.18
CA ASP A 21 1.36 -9.96 6.23
C ASP A 21 1.87 -9.89 4.79
N ALA A 22 2.70 -8.90 4.47
CA ALA A 22 3.16 -8.60 3.12
C ALA A 22 3.90 -9.79 2.51
N SER A 23 4.68 -10.49 3.33
CA SER A 23 5.38 -11.70 2.96
C SER A 23 5.49 -12.62 4.16
N TYR A 24 5.06 -13.87 4.02
CA TYR A 24 5.35 -14.88 5.05
C TYR A 24 6.78 -15.46 4.96
N LYS A 25 7.56 -15.10 3.92
CA LYS A 25 8.94 -15.59 3.72
C LYS A 25 9.99 -14.54 4.07
N TYR A 26 9.83 -13.32 3.57
CA TYR A 26 10.83 -12.25 3.67
C TYR A 26 10.49 -11.26 4.77
N ASN A 27 11.52 -10.71 5.42
CA ASN A 27 11.35 -9.63 6.37
C ASN A 27 11.54 -8.25 5.70
N LEU A 28 11.38 -7.17 6.47
CA LEU A 28 11.48 -5.81 5.96
C LEU A 28 12.81 -5.53 5.24
N HIS A 29 13.97 -6.00 5.72
CA HIS A 29 15.26 -5.76 5.05
C HIS A 29 15.37 -6.44 3.68
N GLU A 30 14.52 -7.43 3.42
CA GLU A 30 14.50 -8.25 2.22
C GLU A 30 13.33 -7.89 1.29
N PHE A 31 12.60 -6.79 1.56
CA PHE A 31 11.37 -6.43 0.82
C PHE A 31 11.55 -6.41 -0.70
N PHE A 32 12.65 -5.83 -1.18
CA PHE A 32 12.96 -5.75 -2.60
C PHE A 32 13.21 -7.12 -3.22
N GLN A 33 13.82 -8.05 -2.47
CA GLN A 33 14.02 -9.42 -2.94
C GLN A 33 12.67 -10.13 -3.12
N ASP A 34 11.70 -9.87 -2.25
CA ASP A 34 10.35 -10.42 -2.40
C ASP A 34 9.65 -9.85 -3.65
N ILE A 35 9.70 -8.53 -3.82
CA ILE A 35 9.15 -7.85 -5.00
C ILE A 35 9.79 -8.38 -6.29
N MET A 36 11.11 -8.56 -6.31
CA MET A 36 11.83 -9.11 -7.47
C MET A 36 11.53 -10.59 -7.69
N GLU A 37 11.42 -11.41 -6.64
CA GLU A 37 10.99 -12.80 -6.81
C GLU A 37 9.59 -12.87 -7.43
N GLY A 38 8.74 -11.88 -7.12
CA GLY A 38 7.39 -11.70 -7.67
C GLY A 38 6.57 -12.95 -7.53
N ARG A 39 6.62 -13.52 -6.31
CA ARG A 39 5.77 -14.62 -5.87
C ARG A 39 4.71 -14.06 -4.92
N PRO A 40 3.47 -14.55 -5.00
CA PRO A 40 2.40 -14.04 -4.17
C PRO A 40 2.49 -14.64 -2.76
N ARG A 41 3.28 -14.03 -1.87
CA ARG A 41 3.49 -14.52 -0.49
C ARG A 41 2.80 -13.69 0.59
N GLY A 42 1.96 -12.76 0.17
CA GLY A 42 1.16 -11.93 1.05
C GLY A 42 -0.10 -12.64 1.51
N ARG A 43 -0.62 -12.21 2.66
CA ARG A 43 -1.86 -12.72 3.25
C ARG A 43 -2.68 -11.59 3.85
N LEU A 44 -4.00 -11.73 3.77
CA LEU A 44 -4.96 -10.93 4.53
C LEU A 44 -5.45 -11.76 5.71
N ILE A 45 -5.39 -11.20 6.91
CA ILE A 45 -5.67 -11.91 8.15
C ILE A 45 -6.69 -11.14 8.98
N ARG A 46 -7.60 -11.87 9.60
CA ARG A 46 -8.52 -11.38 10.62
C ARG A 46 -8.05 -11.89 11.99
N PHE A 47 -8.08 -11.04 12.99
CA PHE A 47 -7.84 -11.39 14.38
C PHE A 47 -9.02 -10.95 15.25
N ASP A 48 -9.56 -11.91 15.99
CA ASP A 48 -10.57 -11.67 17.01
C ASP A 48 -9.87 -11.54 18.38
N PRO A 49 -9.89 -10.36 19.02
CA PRO A 49 -9.23 -10.13 20.29
C PRO A 49 -9.89 -10.87 21.47
N ILE A 50 -11.17 -11.26 21.36
CA ILE A 50 -11.90 -11.98 22.42
C ILE A 50 -11.47 -13.44 22.42
N SER A 51 -11.57 -14.12 21.28
CA SER A 51 -11.15 -15.52 21.16
C SER A 51 -9.64 -15.71 20.99
N LYS A 52 -8.89 -14.62 20.76
CA LYS A 52 -7.45 -14.60 20.44
C LYS A 52 -7.10 -15.44 19.21
N ARG A 53 -8.04 -15.57 18.27
CA ARG A 53 -7.88 -16.39 17.07
C ARG A 53 -7.52 -15.51 15.88
N ALA A 54 -6.50 -15.94 15.13
CA ALA A 54 -6.13 -15.37 13.84
C ALA A 54 -6.53 -16.31 12.70
N ASP A 55 -7.33 -15.81 11.75
CA ASP A 55 -7.79 -16.53 10.56
C ASP A 55 -7.24 -15.88 9.29
N VAL A 56 -6.65 -16.68 8.41
CA VAL A 56 -6.27 -16.21 7.08
C VAL A 56 -7.52 -16.12 6.22
N LEU A 57 -7.82 -14.91 5.74
CA LEU A 57 -8.97 -14.65 4.86
C LEU A 57 -8.61 -14.81 3.39
N LEU A 58 -7.40 -14.37 3.01
CA LEU A 58 -6.84 -14.53 1.67
C LEU A 58 -5.36 -14.91 1.75
N THR A 59 -4.95 -15.78 0.83
CA THR A 59 -3.56 -16.10 0.54
C THR A 59 -3.19 -15.60 -0.85
N ASP A 60 -1.95 -15.83 -1.26
CA ASP A 60 -1.50 -15.60 -2.62
C ASP A 60 -1.69 -14.14 -3.07
N LEU A 61 -1.40 -13.20 -2.17
CA LEU A 61 -1.34 -11.78 -2.47
C LEU A 61 0.09 -11.36 -2.83
N TYR A 62 0.26 -10.44 -3.77
CA TYR A 62 1.57 -9.91 -4.11
C TYR A 62 1.92 -8.73 -3.20
N PHE A 63 2.78 -8.97 -2.21
CA PHE A 63 3.24 -7.97 -1.24
C PHE A 63 2.07 -7.16 -0.67
N ALA A 64 1.24 -7.83 0.13
CA ALA A 64 0.03 -7.26 0.74
C ALA A 64 0.42 -6.18 1.77
N ASN A 65 0.25 -4.93 1.39
CA ASN A 65 0.80 -3.78 2.10
C ASN A 65 -0.30 -3.11 2.93
N GLY A 66 -0.80 -1.94 2.52
CA GLY A 66 -1.87 -1.26 3.23
C GLY A 66 -3.20 -2.00 3.31
N ILE A 67 -3.96 -1.72 4.38
CA ILE A 67 -5.34 -2.15 4.57
C ILE A 67 -6.18 -1.04 5.21
N ALA A 68 -7.47 -0.95 4.85
CA ALA A 68 -8.45 -0.10 5.51
C ALA A 68 -9.83 -0.78 5.55
N VAL A 69 -10.51 -0.74 6.68
CA VAL A 69 -11.91 -1.16 6.81
C VAL A 69 -12.80 -0.11 6.15
N SER A 70 -13.83 -0.57 5.44
CA SER A 70 -14.82 0.33 4.83
C SER A 70 -15.62 1.11 5.87
N PRO A 71 -16.06 2.35 5.58
CA PRO A 71 -16.94 3.09 6.48
C PRO A 71 -18.27 2.36 6.75
N HIS A 72 -18.71 1.56 5.78
CA HIS A 72 -19.92 0.73 5.86
C HIS A 72 -19.71 -0.59 6.62
N GLN A 73 -18.47 -0.94 6.99
CA GLN A 73 -18.11 -2.17 7.71
C GLN A 73 -18.44 -3.47 6.94
N ASP A 74 -18.69 -3.38 5.64
CA ASP A 74 -19.09 -4.53 4.80
C ASP A 74 -17.91 -5.19 4.08
N CYS A 75 -16.83 -4.42 3.86
CA CYS A 75 -15.60 -4.88 3.23
C CYS A 75 -14.34 -4.25 3.87
N VAL A 76 -13.19 -4.87 3.58
CA VAL A 76 -11.86 -4.28 3.78
C VAL A 76 -11.22 -4.03 2.42
N ILE A 77 -10.49 -2.93 2.30
CA ILE A 77 -9.68 -2.61 1.12
C ILE A 77 -8.23 -2.95 1.46
N PHE A 78 -7.54 -3.69 0.59
CA PHE A 78 -6.13 -4.01 0.73
C PHE A 78 -5.37 -3.70 -0.56
N CYS A 79 -4.08 -3.41 -0.43
CA CYS A 79 -3.23 -3.03 -1.56
C CYS A 79 -2.13 -4.05 -1.84
N GLU A 80 -1.85 -4.28 -3.12
CA GLU A 80 -0.79 -5.17 -3.60
C GLU A 80 0.27 -4.34 -4.34
N THR A 81 1.43 -4.20 -3.69
CA THR A 81 2.47 -3.23 -4.04
C THR A 81 2.96 -3.38 -5.49
N PRO A 82 3.56 -4.51 -5.92
CA PRO A 82 4.09 -4.65 -7.27
C PRO A 82 2.99 -4.72 -8.34
N MET A 83 1.75 -5.02 -7.94
CA MET A 83 0.60 -5.09 -8.84
C MET A 83 -0.04 -3.73 -9.11
N ARG A 84 0.41 -2.67 -8.43
CA ARG A 84 -0.09 -1.29 -8.57
C ARG A 84 -1.61 -1.21 -8.48
N ARG A 85 -2.18 -1.90 -7.51
CA ARG A 85 -3.63 -2.03 -7.35
C ARG A 85 -4.06 -2.18 -5.89
N CYS A 86 -5.32 -1.90 -5.65
CA CYS A 86 -6.01 -2.28 -4.42
C CYS A 86 -7.33 -3.01 -4.76
N ARG A 87 -7.79 -3.83 -3.82
CA ARG A 87 -8.95 -4.72 -3.95
C ARG A 87 -9.85 -4.61 -2.73
N LYS A 88 -11.15 -4.87 -2.89
CA LYS A 88 -12.11 -5.05 -1.79
C LYS A 88 -12.23 -6.52 -1.47
N TYR A 89 -12.22 -6.88 -0.19
CA TYR A 89 -12.64 -8.20 0.30
C TYR A 89 -13.87 -8.00 1.19
N TYR A 90 -14.99 -8.62 0.82
CA TYR A 90 -16.23 -8.51 1.56
C TYR A 90 -16.17 -9.35 2.85
N ILE A 91 -16.39 -8.71 3.99
CA ILE A 91 -16.37 -9.33 5.32
C ILE A 91 -17.79 -9.60 5.84
N GLU A 92 -18.80 -8.92 5.28
CA GLU A 92 -20.21 -9.11 5.58
C GLU A 92 -21.08 -9.17 4.31
N GLY A 93 -22.38 -9.44 4.50
CA GLY A 93 -23.39 -9.47 3.44
C GLY A 93 -23.31 -10.69 2.52
N HIS A 94 -24.15 -10.68 1.47
CA HIS A 94 -24.27 -11.79 0.51
C HIS A 94 -22.99 -12.06 -0.30
N LYS A 95 -22.10 -11.07 -0.42
CA LYS A 95 -20.80 -11.18 -1.09
C LYS A 95 -19.67 -11.61 -0.16
N LYS A 96 -19.92 -11.88 1.13
CA LYS A 96 -18.88 -12.25 2.09
C LYS A 96 -17.92 -13.31 1.51
N GLY A 97 -16.63 -13.05 1.63
CA GLY A 97 -15.57 -13.89 1.07
C GLY A 97 -15.16 -13.57 -0.37
N HIS A 98 -15.92 -12.73 -1.08
CA HIS A 98 -15.59 -12.36 -2.46
C HIS A 98 -14.58 -11.20 -2.50
N VAL A 99 -13.77 -11.21 -3.56
CA VAL A 99 -12.80 -10.15 -3.87
C VAL A 99 -13.29 -9.38 -5.10
N GLU A 100 -13.31 -8.05 -5.00
CA GLU A 100 -13.67 -7.16 -6.11
C GLU A 100 -12.59 -6.10 -6.37
N LYS A 101 -12.60 -5.55 -7.59
CA LYS A 101 -11.72 -4.44 -7.96
C LYS A 101 -12.08 -3.20 -7.15
N PHE A 102 -11.08 -2.57 -6.54
CA PHE A 102 -11.21 -1.20 -6.02
C PHE A 102 -10.60 -0.21 -7.00
N ILE A 103 -9.29 -0.29 -7.21
CA ILE A 103 -8.55 0.53 -8.17
C ILE A 103 -7.40 -0.30 -8.76
N ASP A 104 -7.14 -0.09 -10.06
CA ASP A 104 -6.04 -0.70 -10.81
C ASP A 104 -5.18 0.40 -11.46
N ASN A 105 -4.00 0.03 -11.94
CA ASN A 105 -3.10 0.90 -12.69
C ASN A 105 -2.74 2.19 -11.95
N LEU A 106 -2.44 2.07 -10.66
CA LEU A 106 -1.98 3.19 -9.85
C LEU A 106 -0.71 3.83 -10.46
N PRO A 107 -0.53 5.16 -10.31
CA PRO A 107 0.61 5.89 -10.87
C PRO A 107 1.95 5.57 -10.17
N GLY A 108 1.90 4.83 -9.07
CA GLY A 108 3.03 4.26 -8.34
C GLY A 108 2.62 2.95 -7.68
N MET A 109 3.54 2.33 -6.96
CA MET A 109 3.23 1.16 -6.13
C MET A 109 2.50 1.63 -4.86
N PRO A 110 1.34 1.07 -4.50
CA PRO A 110 0.67 1.43 -3.27
C PRO A 110 1.39 0.87 -2.05
N ASP A 111 1.37 1.65 -0.98
CA ASP A 111 1.79 1.25 0.36
C ASP A 111 0.57 1.30 1.29
N ASN A 112 0.64 1.98 2.44
CA ASN A 112 -0.51 2.13 3.32
C ASN A 112 -1.67 2.91 2.70
N ILE A 113 -2.89 2.50 3.07
CA ILE A 113 -4.15 3.16 2.73
C ILE A 113 -4.89 3.56 4.01
N LYS A 114 -5.48 4.75 4.05
CA LYS A 114 -6.24 5.22 5.20
C LYS A 114 -7.49 5.99 4.81
N TYR A 115 -8.61 5.68 5.46
CA TYR A 115 -9.86 6.44 5.31
C TYR A 115 -9.78 7.73 6.13
N ASP A 116 -10.27 8.84 5.58
CA ASP A 116 -10.23 10.14 6.26
C ASP A 116 -11.45 10.47 7.12
N GLY A 117 -12.49 9.61 7.10
CA GLY A 117 -13.75 9.91 7.78
C GLY A 117 -14.71 10.78 6.98
N GLU A 118 -14.28 11.29 5.83
CA GLU A 118 -14.98 12.29 5.01
C GLU A 118 -15.21 11.81 3.57
N GLY A 119 -15.20 10.48 3.34
CA GLY A 119 -15.52 9.89 2.05
C GLY A 119 -14.32 9.62 1.13
N HIS A 120 -13.09 9.83 1.59
CA HIS A 120 -11.90 9.55 0.79
C HIS A 120 -10.93 8.58 1.46
N TYR A 121 -10.24 7.82 0.62
CA TYR A 121 -9.07 7.05 0.98
C TYR A 121 -7.81 7.73 0.48
N TRP A 122 -6.81 7.73 1.34
CA TRP A 122 -5.47 8.25 1.09
C TRP A 122 -4.53 7.07 0.93
N ILE A 123 -3.97 6.90 -0.26
CA ILE A 123 -3.06 5.81 -0.60
C ILE A 123 -1.66 6.39 -0.74
N ALA A 124 -0.73 5.93 0.10
CA ALA A 124 0.67 6.28 0.01
C ALA A 124 1.32 5.61 -1.21
N LEU A 125 2.17 6.36 -1.90
CA LEU A 125 2.96 5.89 -3.04
C LEU A 125 4.44 6.17 -2.74
N PRO A 126 5.26 5.14 -2.42
CA PRO A 126 6.65 5.33 -2.05
C PRO A 126 7.46 6.05 -3.11
N THR A 127 7.20 5.71 -4.37
CA THR A 127 7.84 6.29 -5.55
C THR A 127 6.84 6.31 -6.70
N GLY A 128 7.05 7.21 -7.66
CA GLY A 128 6.38 7.15 -8.94
C GLY A 128 6.79 5.89 -9.72
N ASN A 129 5.93 5.44 -10.63
CA ASN A 129 6.27 4.35 -11.53
C ASN A 129 7.38 4.77 -12.50
N THR A 130 8.42 3.94 -12.63
CA THR A 130 9.57 4.21 -13.50
C THR A 130 9.63 3.20 -14.63
N MET A 131 10.32 3.53 -15.72
CA MET A 131 10.56 2.58 -16.82
C MET A 131 11.24 1.30 -16.33
N PHE A 132 12.14 1.40 -15.33
CA PHE A 132 12.74 0.23 -14.71
C PHE A 132 11.68 -0.71 -14.10
N TRP A 133 10.73 -0.17 -13.34
CA TRP A 133 9.66 -0.96 -12.73
C TRP A 133 8.76 -1.62 -13.77
N ASP A 134 8.38 -0.91 -14.84
CA ASP A 134 7.58 -1.48 -15.93
C ASP A 134 8.28 -2.66 -16.61
N ILE A 135 9.56 -2.51 -16.91
CA ILE A 135 10.38 -3.56 -17.54
C ILE A 135 10.57 -4.73 -16.57
N ALA A 136 10.92 -4.46 -15.31
CA ALA A 136 11.12 -5.48 -14.30
C ALA A 136 9.85 -6.32 -14.11
N MET A 137 8.68 -5.70 -13.97
CA MET A 137 7.43 -6.44 -13.76
C MET A 137 7.01 -7.27 -14.98
N ARG A 138 7.42 -6.87 -16.19
CA ARG A 138 7.14 -7.61 -17.43
C ARG A 138 8.10 -8.79 -17.68
N TYR A 139 9.37 -8.67 -17.30
CA TYR A 139 10.40 -9.63 -17.68
C TYR A 139 11.09 -10.29 -16.46
N PRO A 140 10.82 -11.58 -16.17
CA PRO A 140 11.41 -12.28 -15.03
C PRO A 140 12.95 -12.29 -15.00
N MET A 141 13.61 -12.31 -16.17
CA MET A 141 15.07 -12.24 -16.23
C MET A 141 15.62 -10.90 -15.71
N VAL A 142 14.91 -9.80 -15.97
CA VAL A 142 15.29 -8.48 -15.46
C VAL A 142 15.15 -8.44 -13.95
N ARG A 143 14.06 -8.99 -13.39
CA ARG A 143 13.92 -9.10 -11.92
C ARG A 143 15.03 -9.93 -11.29
N LYS A 144 15.37 -11.06 -11.90
CA LYS A 144 16.46 -11.91 -11.43
C LYS A 144 17.80 -11.17 -11.43
N ALA A 145 18.12 -10.45 -12.51
CA ALA A 145 19.34 -9.65 -12.59
C ALA A 145 19.36 -8.52 -11.55
N ALA A 146 18.25 -7.78 -11.41
CA ALA A 146 18.12 -6.73 -10.40
C ALA A 146 18.27 -7.26 -8.97
N ALA A 147 17.63 -8.40 -8.65
CA ALA A 147 17.78 -9.07 -7.36
C ALA A 147 19.22 -9.51 -7.09
N MET A 148 19.95 -9.96 -8.12
CA MET A 148 21.36 -10.31 -7.99
C MET A 148 22.21 -9.07 -7.71
N VAL A 149 22.09 -8.01 -8.52
CA VAL A 149 22.85 -6.75 -8.33
C VAL A 149 22.58 -6.15 -6.95
N ASP A 150 21.34 -6.20 -6.50
CA ASP A 150 20.94 -5.71 -5.19
C ASP A 150 21.68 -6.39 -4.03
N ARG A 151 22.01 -7.69 -4.15
CA ARG A 151 22.83 -8.38 -3.15
C ARG A 151 24.26 -7.85 -3.05
N TRP A 152 24.75 -7.14 -4.07
CA TRP A 152 26.08 -6.54 -4.11
C TRP A 152 26.09 -5.09 -3.61
N ILE A 153 25.10 -4.27 -4.01
CA ILE A 153 25.06 -2.84 -3.68
C ILE A 153 24.23 -2.52 -2.42
N GLY A 154 23.37 -3.43 -2.00
CA GLY A 154 22.53 -3.31 -0.82
C GLY A 154 21.56 -2.11 -0.83
N TRP A 155 21.00 -1.82 0.34
CA TRP A 155 19.98 -0.79 0.54
C TRP A 155 20.45 0.63 0.16
N ILE A 156 21.74 0.94 0.33
CA ILE A 156 22.33 2.26 0.02
C ILE A 156 22.21 2.61 -1.48
N GLY A 157 22.27 1.62 -2.37
CA GLY A 157 22.12 1.82 -3.81
C GLY A 157 20.69 2.21 -4.23
N ARG A 158 19.66 1.79 -3.46
CA ARG A 158 18.24 1.97 -3.81
C ARG A 158 17.72 3.38 -3.53
N ILE A 159 18.14 3.97 -2.41
CA ILE A 159 17.66 5.29 -1.94
C ILE A 159 17.84 6.38 -3.01
N LYS A 160 18.85 6.25 -3.88
CA LYS A 160 19.15 7.27 -4.90
C LYS A 160 18.23 7.24 -6.13
N SER A 161 17.44 6.18 -6.36
CA SER A 161 16.65 6.03 -7.58
C SER A 161 15.14 6.29 -7.42
N GLU A 162 14.63 6.24 -6.19
CA GLU A 162 13.22 6.42 -5.88
C GLU A 162 12.89 7.90 -5.73
N LYS A 163 11.90 8.36 -6.51
CA LYS A 163 11.50 9.77 -6.64
C LYS A 163 10.02 9.85 -6.99
N ASN A 164 9.43 11.04 -6.92
CA ASN A 164 8.02 11.25 -7.25
C ASN A 164 7.05 10.47 -6.34
N GLY A 165 7.43 10.25 -5.09
CA GLY A 165 6.54 9.71 -4.07
C GLY A 165 5.45 10.70 -3.68
N GLY A 166 4.45 10.23 -2.95
CA GLY A 166 3.34 11.08 -2.53
C GLY A 166 2.09 10.34 -2.07
N MET A 167 0.95 11.02 -2.15
CA MET A 167 -0.36 10.53 -1.73
C MET A 167 -1.37 10.64 -2.87
N LEU A 168 -2.00 9.52 -3.22
CA LEU A 168 -3.17 9.48 -4.10
C LEU A 168 -4.44 9.50 -3.25
N VAL A 169 -5.38 10.38 -3.61
CA VAL A 169 -6.70 10.46 -2.98
C VAL A 169 -7.71 9.82 -3.92
N VAL A 170 -8.51 8.90 -3.39
CA VAL A 170 -9.60 8.24 -4.10
C VAL A 170 -10.89 8.33 -3.31
N ASP A 171 -12.04 8.32 -3.98
CA ASP A 171 -13.35 8.25 -3.31
C ASP A 171 -13.63 6.83 -2.77
N ILE A 172 -14.80 6.64 -2.12
CA ILE A 172 -15.25 5.34 -1.59
C ILE A 172 -15.40 4.22 -2.64
N ASN A 173 -15.42 4.57 -3.92
CA ASN A 173 -15.53 3.65 -5.05
C ASN A 173 -14.17 3.40 -5.72
N GLY A 174 -13.10 4.05 -5.27
CA GLY A 174 -11.75 3.89 -5.80
C GLY A 174 -11.48 4.77 -7.02
N LYS A 175 -12.30 5.81 -7.25
CA LYS A 175 -12.06 6.79 -8.32
C LYS A 175 -11.04 7.83 -7.84
N PRO A 176 -9.94 8.08 -8.59
CA PRO A 176 -8.99 9.14 -8.25
C PRO A 176 -9.65 10.52 -8.22
N VAL A 177 -9.36 11.28 -7.16
CA VAL A 177 -9.85 12.64 -6.93
C VAL A 177 -8.70 13.65 -6.94
N ALA A 178 -7.58 13.30 -6.33
CA ALA A 178 -6.40 14.16 -6.21
C ALA A 178 -5.11 13.34 -6.15
N HIS A 179 -3.99 13.95 -6.49
CA HIS A 179 -2.67 13.33 -6.40
C HIS A 179 -1.64 14.37 -5.93
N TYR A 180 -1.18 14.23 -4.70
CA TYR A 180 -0.13 15.04 -4.11
C TYR A 180 1.19 14.32 -4.31
N ARG A 181 2.10 14.88 -5.10
CA ARG A 181 3.41 14.28 -5.36
C ARG A 181 4.45 15.37 -5.51
N ASP A 182 5.69 15.02 -5.21
CA ASP A 182 6.84 15.89 -5.44
C ASP A 182 8.04 15.04 -5.86
N VAL A 183 8.90 15.59 -6.72
CA VAL A 183 10.08 14.90 -7.26
C VAL A 183 11.04 14.50 -6.13
N GLU A 184 11.13 15.30 -5.07
CA GLU A 184 12.02 15.06 -3.93
C GLU A 184 11.43 14.06 -2.93
N LEU A 185 10.11 13.83 -2.97
CA LEU A 185 9.49 12.82 -2.12
C LEU A 185 9.86 11.43 -2.58
N THR A 186 10.22 10.61 -1.61
CA THR A 186 10.69 9.24 -1.80
C THR A 186 10.39 8.43 -0.56
N MET A 187 10.15 7.14 -0.76
CA MET A 187 9.74 6.19 0.27
C MET A 187 8.59 6.70 1.14
N VAL A 188 7.62 7.41 0.56
CA VAL A 188 6.36 7.78 1.21
C VAL A 188 5.54 6.52 1.49
N THR A 189 5.52 6.09 2.74
CA THR A 189 4.85 4.83 3.17
C THR A 189 3.54 5.07 3.88
N SER A 190 3.27 6.30 4.33
CA SER A 190 2.02 6.60 5.04
C SER A 190 1.60 8.04 4.84
N GLY A 191 0.31 8.28 4.98
CA GLY A 191 -0.21 9.62 5.13
C GLY A 191 -1.68 9.59 5.48
N PHE A 192 -2.14 10.66 6.10
CA PHE A 192 -3.54 10.83 6.45
C PHE A 192 -3.90 12.30 6.53
N LYS A 193 -5.15 12.59 6.21
CA LYS A 193 -5.75 13.90 6.42
C LYS A 193 -6.23 14.01 7.87
N LEU A 194 -5.94 15.15 8.48
CA LEU A 194 -6.51 15.57 9.75
C LEU A 194 -6.95 17.02 9.61
N LYS A 195 -8.26 17.25 9.63
CA LYS A 195 -8.86 18.56 9.30
C LYS A 195 -8.34 19.02 7.93
N ASN A 196 -7.81 20.23 7.85
CA ASN A 196 -7.33 20.83 6.60
C ASN A 196 -5.84 20.53 6.34
N HIS A 197 -5.26 19.55 7.02
CA HIS A 197 -3.85 19.21 6.86
C HIS A 197 -3.66 17.76 6.43
N LEU A 198 -2.75 17.57 5.48
CA LEU A 198 -2.23 16.26 5.12
C LEU A 198 -0.90 16.06 5.83
N TYR A 199 -0.80 14.95 6.57
CA TYR A 199 0.45 14.48 7.17
C TYR A 199 0.99 13.33 6.33
N ILE A 200 2.28 13.37 6.01
CA ILE A 200 2.95 12.34 5.21
C ILE A 200 4.17 11.84 5.96
N GLY A 201 4.28 10.52 6.08
CA GLY A 201 5.43 9.81 6.61
C GLY A 201 6.24 9.17 5.48
N SER A 202 7.56 9.30 5.57
CA SER A 202 8.49 8.58 4.73
C SER A 202 9.34 7.64 5.57
N PHE A 203 9.70 6.49 4.99
CA PHE A 203 10.58 5.52 5.64
C PHE A 203 12.02 6.02 5.78
N ILE A 204 12.43 7.04 5.03
CA ILE A 204 13.83 7.50 4.96
C ILE A 204 14.03 8.96 5.35
N LEU A 205 13.00 9.80 5.26
CA LEU A 205 13.14 11.20 5.65
C LEU A 205 13.12 11.32 7.19
N PRO A 206 14.01 12.14 7.79
CA PRO A 206 14.09 12.28 9.24
C PRO A 206 13.02 13.23 9.83
N TYR A 207 11.97 13.54 9.07
CA TYR A 207 10.93 14.49 9.43
C TYR A 207 9.56 14.06 8.90
N ILE A 208 8.51 14.57 9.53
CA ILE A 208 7.12 14.42 9.07
C ILE A 208 6.77 15.62 8.22
N ILE A 209 6.19 15.38 7.05
CA ILE A 209 5.73 16.44 6.17
C ILE A 209 4.28 16.79 6.54
N ARG A 210 3.98 18.09 6.58
CA ARG A 210 2.63 18.62 6.78
C ARG A 210 2.32 19.60 5.66
N ILE A 211 1.19 19.39 5.00
CA ILE A 211 0.70 20.25 3.91
C ILE A 211 -0.65 20.84 4.34
N ASP A 212 -0.80 22.16 4.25
CA ASP A 212 -2.08 22.84 4.37
C ASP A 212 -2.85 22.69 3.05
N LEU A 213 -4.00 22.01 3.11
CA LEU A 213 -4.80 21.68 1.93
C LEU A 213 -5.62 22.86 1.40
N ASP A 214 -5.88 23.88 2.22
CA ASP A 214 -6.58 25.10 1.78
C ASP A 214 -5.62 26.00 0.99
N GLN A 215 -4.35 26.05 1.42
CA GLN A 215 -3.30 26.81 0.72
C GLN A 215 -2.75 26.05 -0.49
N HIS A 216 -2.73 24.73 -0.42
CA HIS A 216 -2.21 23.85 -1.48
C HIS A 216 -3.27 22.85 -1.94
N PRO A 217 -4.37 23.30 -2.56
CA PRO A 217 -5.38 22.41 -3.10
C PRO A 217 -4.78 21.59 -4.25
N ALA A 218 -5.28 20.36 -4.42
CA ALA A 218 -4.89 19.53 -5.54
C ALA A 218 -5.22 20.24 -6.86
N ARG A 219 -4.22 20.39 -7.73
CA ARG A 219 -4.42 20.95 -9.06
C ARG A 219 -5.02 19.87 -9.96
N HIS A 220 -6.09 20.18 -10.69
CA HIS A 220 -6.57 19.30 -11.75
C HIS A 220 -5.45 19.11 -12.77
N SER A 221 -5.13 17.86 -13.10
CA SER A 221 -4.22 17.56 -14.20
C SER A 221 -4.80 18.17 -15.46
N GLN A 222 -4.18 19.23 -15.99
CA GLN A 222 -4.41 19.62 -17.38
C GLN A 222 -3.98 18.41 -18.23
N LYS A 223 -4.88 17.99 -19.11
CA LYS A 223 -4.67 16.86 -20.02
C LYS A 223 -3.55 17.16 -21.01
#